data_AF-A0A931U4L1-F1
#
_entry.id   AF-A0A931U4L1-F1
#
_cell.length_a   1.000
_cell.length_b   1.000
_cell.length_c   1.000
_cell.angle_alpha   90.00
_cell.angle_beta   90.00
_cell.angle_gamma   90.00
#
_symmetry.space_group_name_H-M   'P 1'
#
loop_
_entity.id
_entity.type
_entity.pdbx_description
1 polymer ?
#
loop_
_entity_poly.entity_id
_entity_poly.type
_entity_poly.pdbx_seq_one_letter_code
_entity_poly.pdbx_strand_id
1 'polypeptide(L)'
;MVGYLGVVFVGMLLVACAAPPGAPGGQGEAARPDSIARQEVARRQALPAAAAAPATVAGAPQPAPDFAVRTLDGRTFRLAEWRGQALVLFFMASWCVSCSFEA
;
A
#
# COMPACT_ATOMS: atom_id res chain seq x y z
N MET A 1 0.84 14.62 55.80
CA MET A 1 1.04 13.29 55.17
C MET A 1 -0.19 12.38 55.28
N VAL A 2 -0.87 12.29 56.43
CA VAL A 2 -2.10 11.47 56.60
C VAL A 2 -3.23 11.87 55.63
N GLY A 3 -3.44 13.17 55.41
CA GLY A 3 -4.45 13.65 54.45
C GLY A 3 -4.14 13.34 52.98
N TYR A 4 -2.86 13.30 52.59
CA TYR A 4 -2.47 13.02 51.20
C TYR A 4 -2.67 11.54 50.86
N LEU A 5 -2.31 10.65 51.79
CA LEU A 5 -2.61 9.22 51.67
C LEU A 5 -4.12 8.97 51.55
N GLY A 6 -4.95 9.68 52.29
CA GLY A 6 -6.42 9.58 52.19
C GLY A 6 -6.97 10.05 50.83
N VAL A 7 -6.47 11.17 50.30
CA VAL A 7 -6.88 11.69 48.98
C VAL A 7 -6.45 10.75 47.86
N VAL A 8 -5.24 10.16 47.94
CA VAL A 8 -4.77 9.18 46.96
C VAL A 8 -5.59 7.89 47.01
N PHE A 9 -5.94 7.40 48.21
CA PHE A 9 -6.72 6.17 48.34
C PHE A 9 -8.16 6.34 47.84
N VAL A 10 -8.81 7.45 48.20
CA VAL A 10 -10.15 7.80 47.71
C VAL A 10 -10.13 8.04 46.21
N GLY A 11 -9.12 8.74 45.68
CA GLY A 11 -8.95 8.93 44.24
C GLY A 11 -8.78 7.61 43.48
N MET A 12 -7.97 6.68 44.00
CA MET A 12 -7.73 5.37 43.38
C MET A 12 -8.97 4.46 43.42
N LEU A 13 -9.75 4.52 44.51
CA LEU A 13 -11.04 3.82 44.62
C LEU A 13 -12.10 4.38 43.67
N LEU A 14 -12.18 5.71 43.53
CA LEU A 14 -13.09 6.34 42.58
C LEU A 14 -12.75 5.98 41.13
N VAL A 15 -11.46 5.94 40.77
CA VAL A 15 -11.01 5.48 39.45
C VAL A 15 -11.35 4.00 39.22
N ALA A 16 -11.18 3.14 40.22
CA ALA A 16 -11.51 1.72 40.12
C ALA A 16 -13.02 1.46 39.98
N CYS A 17 -13.87 2.25 40.64
CA CYS A 17 -15.33 2.13 40.52
C CYS A 17 -15.90 2.76 39.24
N ALA A 18 -15.16 3.65 38.56
CA ALA A 18 -15.55 4.23 37.29
C ALA A 18 -15.26 3.33 36.07
N ALA A 19 -14.64 2.15 36.26
CA ALA A 19 -14.52 1.15 35.21
C ALA A 19 -15.87 0.41 35.07
N PRO A 20 -16.64 0.60 33.98
CA PRO A 20 -17.89 -0.11 33.81
C PRO A 20 -17.62 -1.62 33.69
N PRO A 21 -18.39 -2.50 34.37
CA PRO A 21 -18.43 -3.92 34.04
C PRO A 21 -19.15 -4.06 32.68
N GLY A 22 -18.41 -3.82 31.62
CA GLY A 22 -18.98 -3.66 30.27
C GLY A 22 -17.89 -3.40 29.25
N ALA A 23 -16.79 -4.15 29.31
CA ALA A 23 -15.91 -4.28 28.17
C ALA A 23 -16.75 -4.87 27.02
N PRO A 24 -16.98 -4.14 25.90
CA PRO A 24 -17.41 -4.82 24.70
C PRO A 24 -16.29 -5.82 24.37
N GLY A 25 -16.66 -7.09 24.27
CA GLY A 25 -15.82 -8.09 23.63
C GLY A 25 -15.58 -7.66 22.19
N GLY A 26 -14.60 -6.78 22.00
CA GLY A 26 -13.95 -6.52 20.74
C GLY A 26 -13.19 -7.78 20.40
N GLN A 27 -13.91 -8.77 19.88
CA GLN A 27 -13.29 -9.85 19.17
C GLN A 27 -12.56 -9.18 18.02
N GLY A 28 -11.25 -9.05 18.20
CA GLY A 28 -10.35 -8.91 17.08
C GLY A 28 -10.63 -10.11 16.18
N GLU A 29 -11.45 -9.89 15.16
CA GLU A 29 -11.25 -10.57 13.90
C GLU A 29 -9.86 -10.11 13.46
N ALA A 30 -8.84 -10.81 13.99
CA ALA A 30 -7.51 -10.76 13.43
C ALA A 30 -7.74 -10.98 11.95
N ALA A 31 -7.52 -9.91 11.16
CA ALA A 31 -7.72 -9.91 9.74
C ALA A 31 -6.98 -11.11 9.19
N ARG A 32 -7.71 -12.20 8.99
CA ARG A 32 -7.10 -13.43 8.52
C ARG A 32 -6.57 -13.07 7.13
N PRO A 33 -5.34 -13.43 6.77
CA PRO A 33 -4.78 -13.05 5.47
C PRO A 33 -5.65 -13.47 4.28
N ASP A 34 -6.53 -14.46 4.46
CA ASP A 34 -7.56 -14.87 3.49
C ASP A 34 -8.72 -13.88 3.34
N SER A 35 -9.07 -13.09 4.37
CA SER A 35 -10.11 -12.05 4.29
C SER A 35 -9.67 -10.87 3.43
N ILE A 36 -8.43 -10.41 3.56
CA ILE A 36 -7.86 -9.36 2.71
C ILE A 36 -7.81 -9.82 1.25
N ALA A 37 -7.39 -11.07 1.00
CA ALA A 37 -7.38 -11.66 -0.34
C ALA A 37 -8.79 -11.79 -0.94
N ARG A 38 -9.77 -12.25 -0.16
CA ARG A 38 -11.18 -12.34 -0.61
C ARG A 38 -11.80 -10.97 -0.86
N GLN A 39 -11.46 -9.98 -0.06
CA GLN A 39 -11.99 -8.63 -0.14
C GLN A 39 -11.42 -7.87 -1.36
N GLU A 40 -10.16 -8.12 -1.70
CA GLU A 40 -9.54 -7.62 -2.94
C GLU A 40 -10.15 -8.26 -4.20
N VAL A 41 -10.41 -9.58 -4.18
CA VAL A 41 -11.10 -10.27 -5.29
C VAL A 41 -12.52 -9.77 -5.47
N ALA A 42 -13.29 -9.62 -4.38
CA ALA A 42 -14.66 -9.11 -4.43
C ALA A 42 -14.71 -7.66 -4.93
N ARG A 43 -13.75 -6.81 -4.53
CA ARG A 43 -13.65 -5.42 -5.00
C ARG A 43 -13.34 -5.35 -6.51
N ARG A 44 -12.47 -6.23 -7.00
CA ARG A 44 -12.16 -6.35 -8.45
C ARG A 44 -13.36 -6.85 -9.26
N GLN A 45 -14.20 -7.69 -8.67
CA GLN A 45 -15.43 -8.20 -9.29
C GLN A 45 -16.59 -7.21 -9.24
N ALA A 46 -16.57 -6.27 -8.29
CA ALA A 46 -17.59 -5.24 -8.12
C ALA A 46 -17.34 -3.98 -8.97
N LEU A 47 -16.11 -3.78 -9.47
CA LEU A 47 -15.89 -2.78 -10.51
C LEU A 47 -16.54 -3.33 -11.80
N PRO A 48 -17.46 -2.60 -12.45
CA PRO A 48 -17.93 -3.03 -13.75
C PRO A 48 -16.70 -3.25 -14.62
N ALA A 49 -16.67 -4.37 -15.35
CA ALA A 49 -15.78 -4.50 -16.49
C ALA A 49 -16.23 -3.45 -17.52
N ALA A 50 -15.92 -2.17 -17.25
CA ALA A 50 -15.55 -1.28 -18.30
C ALA A 50 -14.43 -2.03 -18.99
N ALA A 51 -14.78 -2.74 -20.05
CA ALA A 51 -13.83 -3.40 -20.92
C ALA A 51 -12.69 -2.40 -21.05
N ALA A 52 -11.48 -2.79 -20.64
CA ALA A 52 -10.32 -1.97 -20.86
C ALA A 52 -10.28 -1.75 -22.37
N ALA A 53 -10.89 -0.64 -22.81
CA ALA A 53 -10.92 -0.27 -24.19
C ALA A 53 -9.44 -0.23 -24.56
N PRO A 54 -9.01 -0.90 -25.64
CA PRO A 54 -7.62 -0.86 -26.02
C PRO A 54 -7.24 0.61 -26.07
N ALA A 55 -6.31 1.01 -25.19
CA ALA A 55 -5.82 2.36 -25.17
C ALA A 55 -5.19 2.58 -26.53
N THR A 56 -5.96 3.20 -27.43
CA THR A 56 -5.50 3.46 -28.77
C THR A 56 -4.55 4.63 -28.60
N VAL A 57 -3.25 4.36 -28.65
CA VAL A 57 -2.27 5.44 -28.71
C VAL A 57 -2.65 6.25 -29.93
N ALA A 58 -3.15 7.48 -29.71
CA ALA A 58 -3.59 8.33 -30.79
C ALA A 58 -2.35 8.73 -31.62
N GLY A 59 -2.23 8.17 -32.82
CA GLY A 59 -1.14 8.48 -33.74
C GLY A 59 -0.60 7.24 -34.48
N ALA A 60 0.10 7.49 -35.59
CA ALA A 60 0.88 6.44 -36.23
C ALA A 60 1.94 5.89 -35.25
N PRO A 61 2.28 4.59 -35.29
CA PRO A 61 3.35 4.04 -34.48
C PRO A 61 4.63 4.85 -34.68
N GLN A 62 5.10 5.48 -33.60
CA GLN A 62 6.36 6.20 -33.58
C GLN A 62 7.41 5.34 -32.87
N PRO A 63 8.68 5.39 -33.32
CA PRO A 63 9.76 4.79 -32.56
C PRO A 63 9.80 5.39 -31.16
N ALA A 64 10.13 4.57 -30.16
CA ALA A 64 10.37 5.06 -28.81
C ALA A 64 11.44 6.18 -28.84
N PRO A 65 11.24 7.29 -28.09
CA PRO A 65 12.21 8.37 -28.03
C PRO A 65 13.58 7.85 -27.58
N ASP A 66 14.64 8.27 -28.25
CA ASP A 66 15.98 7.91 -27.83
C ASP A 66 16.32 8.64 -26.53
N PHE A 67 17.01 7.94 -25.62
CA PHE A 67 17.46 8.50 -24.36
C PHE A 67 18.77 7.87 -23.90
N ALA A 68 19.51 8.65 -23.13
CA ALA A 68 20.70 8.20 -22.43
C ALA A 68 20.59 8.56 -20.95
N VAL A 69 20.67 7.58 -20.06
CA VAL A 69 20.56 7.77 -18.61
C VAL A 69 21.73 7.14 -17.88
N ARG A 70 22.10 7.72 -16.73
CA ARG A 70 22.99 7.06 -15.78
C ARG A 70 22.21 6.03 -14.99
N THR A 71 22.67 4.80 -14.97
CA THR A 71 22.10 3.72 -14.16
C THR A 71 22.62 3.81 -12.72
N LEU A 72 21.99 3.06 -11.81
CA LEU A 72 22.34 3.07 -10.38
C LEU A 72 23.77 2.58 -10.09
N ASP A 73 24.32 1.73 -10.96
CA ASP A 73 25.70 1.26 -10.93
C ASP A 73 26.68 2.18 -11.70
N GLY A 74 26.23 3.37 -12.12
CA GLY A 74 27.06 4.42 -12.72
C GLY A 74 27.33 4.27 -14.22
N ARG A 75 26.88 3.19 -14.86
CA ARG A 75 26.99 3.00 -16.32
C ARG A 75 26.06 3.97 -17.06
N THR A 76 26.31 4.15 -18.35
CA THR A 76 25.38 4.87 -19.23
C THR A 76 24.55 3.83 -19.98
N PHE A 77 23.24 3.87 -19.80
CA PHE A 77 22.30 3.13 -20.64
C PHE A 77 21.87 4.03 -21.80
N ARG A 78 21.89 3.51 -23.03
CA ARG A 78 21.34 4.19 -24.22
C ARG A 78 20.35 3.28 -24.95
N LEU A 79 19.15 3.79 -25.24
CA LEU A 79 18.13 2.99 -25.92
C LEU A 79 18.57 2.52 -27.31
N ALA A 80 19.31 3.37 -28.05
CA ALA A 80 19.84 3.03 -29.38
C ALA A 80 20.70 1.75 -29.42
N GLU A 81 21.37 1.38 -28.33
CA GLU A 81 22.24 0.19 -28.24
C GLU A 81 21.45 -1.13 -28.20
N TRP A 82 20.13 -1.07 -27.94
CA TRP A 82 19.25 -2.25 -27.78
C TRP A 82 18.28 -2.45 -28.97
N ARG A 83 18.50 -1.74 -30.09
CA ARG A 83 17.68 -1.88 -31.30
C ARG A 83 17.72 -3.34 -31.79
N GLY A 84 16.55 -3.87 -32.16
CA GLY A 84 16.41 -5.25 -32.65
C GLY A 84 16.25 -6.30 -31.55
N GLN A 85 16.30 -5.91 -30.27
CA GLN A 85 16.00 -6.76 -29.13
C GLN A 85 14.66 -6.38 -28.51
N ALA A 86 13.90 -7.38 -28.06
CA ALA A 86 12.71 -7.12 -27.24
C ALA A 86 13.16 -6.57 -25.88
N LEU A 87 12.70 -5.36 -25.54
CA LEU A 87 13.03 -4.68 -24.30
C LEU A 87 11.75 -4.22 -23.61
N VAL A 88 11.63 -4.49 -22.31
CA VAL A 88 10.55 -3.99 -21.46
C VAL A 88 11.13 -2.93 -20.53
N LEU A 89 10.53 -1.73 -20.54
CA LEU A 89 10.88 -0.65 -19.61
C LEU A 89 9.82 -0.59 -18.51
N PHE A 90 10.24 -0.82 -17.26
CA PHE A 90 9.39 -0.70 -16.08
C PHE A 90 9.71 0.60 -15.34
N PHE A 91 8.70 1.45 -15.18
CA PHE A 91 8.83 2.74 -14.49
C PHE A 91 8.30 2.62 -13.06
N MET A 92 9.20 2.63 -12.07
CA MET A 92 8.85 2.48 -10.65
C MET A 92 9.39 3.64 -9.80
N ALA A 93 9.01 3.63 -8.52
CA ALA A 93 9.60 4.49 -7.51
C ALA A 93 9.67 3.76 -6.16
N SER A 94 10.65 4.09 -5.33
CA SER A 94 10.85 3.46 -4.00
C SER A 94 9.68 3.64 -3.04
N TRP A 95 8.88 4.69 -3.25
CA TRP A 95 7.68 5.01 -2.48
C TRP A 95 6.39 4.51 -3.14
N CYS A 96 6.48 3.85 -4.29
CA CYS A 96 5.32 3.29 -4.96
C CYS A 96 4.91 1.97 -4.28
N VAL A 97 3.95 2.05 -3.36
CA VAL A 97 3.42 0.89 -2.62
C VAL A 97 2.84 -0.17 -3.55
N SER A 98 2.18 0.23 -4.64
CA SER A 98 1.64 -0.71 -5.63
C SER A 98 2.72 -1.38 -6.49
N CYS A 99 3.90 -0.77 -6.61
CA CYS A 99 5.00 -1.29 -7.41
C CYS A 99 5.86 -2.31 -6.64
N SER A 100 5.69 -2.43 -5.31
CA SER A 100 6.58 -3.23 -4.45
C SER A 100 6.54 -4.74 -4.73
N PHE A 101 5.51 -5.24 -5.39
CA PHE A 101 5.39 -6.66 -5.75
C PHE A 101 6.14 -7.02 -7.03
N GLU A 102 6.66 -6.04 -7.77
CA GLU A 102 7.38 -6.19 -9.05
C GLU A 102 8.84 -5.68 -8.97
N ALA A 103 9.20 -5.00 -7.87
CA ALA A 103 10.52 -4.41 -7.64
C ALA A 103 11.60 -5.45 -7.32
#